data_AF-A0A7Z8PDL0-F1
#
_entry.id   AF-A0A7Z8PDL0-F1
#
_cell.length_a   1.000
_cell.length_b   1.000
_cell.length_c   1.000
_cell.angle_alpha   90.00
_cell.angle_beta   90.00
_cell.angle_gamma   90.00
#
_symmetry.space_group_name_H-M   'P 1'
#
loop_
_entity.id
_entity.type
_entity.pdbx_description
1 polymer ?
#
loop_
_entity_poly.entity_id
_entity_poly.type
_entity_poly.pdbx_seq_one_letter_code
_entity_poly.pdbx_strand_id
1 'polypeptide(L)' 'MPIDPSALEQLHSQVTIILGTASKTGEPNLAPIALYWLKDPSTIIIGDMYLRTSKDHVLENPRAQICFWDE' A
#
# COMPACT_ATOMS: atom_id res chain seq x y z
N MET A 1 -10.57 -3.30 8.88
CA MET A 1 -11.15 -4.51 8.25
C MET A 1 -10.00 -5.48 8.05
N PRO A 2 -10.11 -6.74 8.50
CA PRO A 2 -9.08 -7.72 8.21
C PRO A 2 -9.00 -7.97 6.70
N ILE A 3 -7.79 -8.23 6.21
CA ILE A 3 -7.52 -8.70 4.86
C ILE A 3 -8.16 -10.09 4.73
N ASP A 4 -8.85 -10.31 3.61
CA ASP A 4 -9.45 -11.61 3.32
C ASP A 4 -8.36 -12.71 3.33
N PRO A 5 -8.60 -13.91 3.90
CA PRO A 5 -7.61 -14.97 3.97
C PRO A 5 -6.99 -15.34 2.60
N SER A 6 -7.77 -15.37 1.52
CA SER A 6 -7.22 -15.70 0.19
C SER A 6 -6.33 -14.57 -0.34
N ALA A 7 -6.72 -13.32 -0.09
CA ALA A 7 -5.92 -12.16 -0.45
C ALA A 7 -4.62 -12.08 0.38
N LEU A 8 -4.65 -12.51 1.64
CA LEU A 8 -3.47 -12.57 2.50
C LEU A 8 -2.46 -13.60 1.98
N GLU A 9 -2.93 -14.80 1.60
CA GLU A 9 -2.11 -15.85 1.00
C GLU A 9 -1.44 -15.37 -0.30
N GLN A 10 -2.20 -14.70 -1.18
CA GLN A 10 -1.64 -14.10 -2.39
C GLN A 10 -0.62 -13.01 -2.08
N LEU A 11 -0.90 -12.13 -1.13
CA LEU A 11 0.00 -11.03 -0.78
C LEU A 11 1.35 -11.50 -0.21
N HIS A 12 1.40 -12.69 0.39
CA HIS A 12 2.65 -13.32 0.84
C HIS A 12 3.59 -13.73 -0.31
N SER A 13 3.05 -14.02 -1.50
CA SER A 13 3.86 -14.41 -2.66
C SER A 13 4.25 -13.23 -3.56
N GLN A 14 3.67 -12.04 -3.34
CA GLN A 14 3.95 -10.86 -4.13
C GLN A 14 5.37 -10.32 -3.85
N VAL A 15 6.11 -10.04 -4.93
CA VAL A 15 7.41 -9.35 -4.84
C VAL A 15 7.19 -7.83 -4.79
N THR A 16 6.11 -7.34 -5.39
CA THR A 16 5.80 -5.91 -5.48
C THR A 16 4.30 -5.71 -5.41
N ILE A 17 3.89 -4.68 -4.67
CA ILE A 17 2.51 -4.20 -4.63
C ILE A 17 2.44 -2.75 -5.13
N ILE A 18 1.25 -2.28 -5.48
CA ILE A 18 1.01 -0.88 -5.81
C ILE A 18 0.38 -0.17 -4.61
N LEU A 19 1.03 0.90 -4.14
CA LEU A 19 0.48 1.83 -3.15
C LEU A 19 -0.20 3.00 -3.86
N GLY A 20 -1.51 3.11 -3.70
CA GLY A 20 -2.31 4.25 -4.11
C GLY A 20 -2.51 5.24 -2.96
N THR A 21 -2.28 6.52 -3.24
CA THR A 21 -2.54 7.64 -2.34
C THR A 21 -3.14 8.79 -3.15
N ALA A 22 -3.74 9.78 -2.50
CA ALA A 22 -4.23 10.97 -3.18
C ALA A 22 -4.02 12.21 -2.31
N SER A 23 -3.71 13.33 -2.96
CA SER A 23 -3.67 14.63 -2.29
C SER A 23 -5.05 15.00 -1.75
N LYS A 24 -5.13 16.03 -0.91
CA LYS A 24 -6.40 16.58 -0.41
C LYS A 24 -7.30 17.14 -1.51
N THR A 25 -6.74 17.51 -2.66
CA THR A 25 -7.48 17.98 -3.85
C THR A 25 -7.87 16.85 -4.79
N GLY A 26 -7.47 15.62 -4.49
CA GLY A 26 -7.82 14.43 -5.25
C GLY A 26 -6.82 14.05 -6.35
N GLU A 27 -5.62 14.65 -6.37
CA GLU A 27 -4.58 14.26 -7.32
C GLU A 27 -4.02 12.87 -6.94
N PRO A 28 -4.11 11.86 -7.83
CA PRO A 28 -3.70 10.51 -7.50
C PRO A 28 -2.17 10.34 -7.58
N ASN A 29 -1.64 9.43 -6.76
CA ASN A 29 -0.27 8.95 -6.84
C ASN A 29 -0.24 7.43 -6.63
N LEU A 30 0.41 6.71 -7.55
CA LEU A 30 0.57 5.26 -7.55
C LEU A 30 2.06 4.94 -7.57
N ALA A 31 2.53 4.15 -6.59
CA ALA A 31 3.94 3.79 -6.46
C ALA A 31 4.11 2.27 -6.30
N PRO A 32 5.01 1.62 -7.05
CA PRO A 32 5.38 0.23 -6.80
C PRO A 32 6.22 0.13 -5.52
N ILE A 33 5.88 -0.83 -4.66
CA ILE A 33 6.50 -1.07 -3.37
C ILE A 33 7.01 -2.50 -3.29
N ALA A 34 8.33 -2.67 -3.17
CA ALA A 34 8.95 -3.96 -2.87
C ALA A 34 9.30 -4.13 -1.38
N LEU A 35 9.43 -3.02 -0.64
CA LEU A 35 9.78 -3.05 0.77
C LEU A 35 8.52 -2.89 1.63
N TYR A 36 7.88 -4.02 1.94
CA TYR A 36 6.72 -4.06 2.84
C TYR A 36 6.72 -5.33 3.71
N TRP A 37 5.96 -5.29 4.80
CA TRP A 37 5.77 -6.42 5.71
C TRP A 37 4.32 -6.55 6.16
N LEU A 38 3.81 -7.78 6.18
CA LEU A 38 2.55 -8.12 6.84
C LEU A 38 2.81 -8.29 8.33
N LYS A 39 2.29 -7.36 9.15
CA LYS A 39 2.45 -7.41 10.61
C LYS A 39 1.39 -8.32 11.23
N ASP A 40 0.15 -8.15 10.79
CA ASP A 40 -1.03 -8.89 11.25
C ASP A 40 -2.11 -8.83 10.15
N PRO A 41 -3.21 -9.61 10.27
CA PRO A 41 -4.27 -9.64 9.25
C PRO A 41 -4.96 -8.30 8.97
N SER A 42 -4.64 -7.22 9.69
CA SER A 42 -5.21 -5.89 9.47
C SER A 42 -4.16 -4.81 9.21
N THR A 43 -2.86 -5.16 9.21
CA THR A 43 -1.77 -4.18 9.21
C THR A 43 -0.65 -4.57 8.25
N ILE A 44 -0.36 -3.65 7.33
CA ILE A 44 0.79 -3.71 6.42
C ILE A 44 1.72 -2.54 6.75
N ILE A 45 3.01 -2.83 6.89
CA ILE A 45 4.06 -1.83 7.08
C ILE A 45 4.71 -1.58 5.72
N ILE A 46 4.75 -0.33 5.27
CA ILE A 46 5.45 0.10 4.06
C ILE A 46 6.76 0.76 4.46
N GLY A 47 7.89 0.30 3.92
CA GLY A 47 9.18 0.94 4.10
C GLY A 47 9.29 2.23 3.27
N ASP A 48 9.72 3.33 3.89
CA ASP A 48 9.95 4.60 3.20
C ASP A 48 11.28 4.56 2.44
N MET A 49 11.19 4.30 1.13
CA MET A 49 12.31 4.34 0.18
C MET A 49 12.14 5.55 -0.75
N TYR A 50 12.21 6.76 -0.17
CA TYR A 50 12.00 8.03 -0.87
C TYR A 50 10.54 8.27 -1.33
N LEU A 51 9.55 7.78 -0.58
CA LEU A 51 8.13 7.88 -0.92
C LEU A 51 7.53 9.25 -0.56
N ARG A 52 8.20 10.34 -0.92
CA ARG A 52 7.86 11.72 -0.50
C ARG A 52 6.41 12.08 -0.82
N THR A 53 5.99 11.91 -2.07
CA THR A 53 4.61 12.22 -2.50
C THR A 53 3.58 11.37 -1.76
N SER A 54 3.81 10.06 -1.63
CA SER A 54 2.89 9.17 -0.88
C SER A 54 2.78 9.57 0.59
N LYS A 55 3.91 9.94 1.21
CA LYS A 55 3.95 10.39 2.60
C LYS A 55 3.20 11.71 2.77
N ASP A 56 3.44 12.69 1.91
CA ASP A 56 2.77 14.00 1.96
C ASP A 56 1.25 13.82 1.80
N HIS A 57 0.82 13.01 0.82
CA HIS A 57 -0.59 12.66 0.62
C HIS A 57 -1.20 12.02 1.87
N VAL A 58 -0.57 11.01 2.47
CA VAL A 58 -1.11 10.33 3.66
C VAL A 58 -1.18 11.27 4.88
N LEU A 59 -0.22 12.19 5.02
CA LEU A 59 -0.22 13.17 6.11
C LEU A 59 -1.35 14.19 5.98
N GLU A 60 -1.70 14.63 4.77
CA GLU A 60 -2.80 15.57 4.56
C GLU A 60 -4.16 14.90 4.34
N ASN A 61 -4.18 13.65 3.88
CA ASN A 61 -5.34 12.82 3.60
C ASN A 61 -5.02 11.37 4.01
N PRO A 62 -5.43 10.91 5.20
CA PRO A 62 -5.02 9.62 5.79
C PRO A 62 -5.75 8.43 5.16
N ARG A 63 -5.69 8.33 3.84
CA ARG A 63 -6.27 7.27 3.02
C ARG A 63 -5.20 6.73 2.07
N ALA A 64 -5.13 5.42 1.99
CA ALA A 64 -4.27 4.71 1.06
C ALA A 64 -4.99 3.46 0.56
N GLN A 65 -4.54 2.97 -0.58
CA GLN A 65 -5.00 1.72 -1.19
C GLN A 65 -3.78 0.85 -1.50
N ILE A 66 -3.92 -0.45 -1.30
CA ILE A 66 -2.97 -1.44 -1.79
C ILE A 66 -3.65 -2.24 -2.89
N CYS A 67 -2.97 -2.40 -4.01
CA CYS A 67 -3.40 -3.22 -5.14
C CYS A 67 -2.29 -4.19 -5.52
N PHE A 68 -2.66 -5.43 -5.79
CA PHE A 68 -1.81 -6.50 -6.29
C PHE A 68 -2.68 -7.49 -7.06
N TRP A 69 -2.06 -8.27 -7.92
CA TRP A 69 -2.71 -9.26 -8.75
C TRP A 69 -1.72 -10.40 -9.06
N ASP A 70 -2.23 -11.57 -9.41
CA ASP A 70 -1.45 -12.63 -10.05
C ASP A 70 -1.55 -12.52 -11.59
N GLU A 71 -0.72 -13.29 -12.30
CA GLU A 71 -0.87 -13.47 -13.76
C GLU A 71 -2.15 -14.24 -14.11
#